data_AF-A0A5C7B890-F1
#
_entry.id   AF-A0A5C7B890-F1
#
_cell.length_a   1.000
_cell.length_b   1.000
_cell.length_c   1.000
_cell.angle_alpha   90.00
_cell.angle_beta   90.00
_cell.angle_gamma   90.00
#
_symmetry.space_group_name_H-M   'P 1'
#
loop_
_entity.id
_entity.type
_entity.pdbx_description
1 polymer ?
#
loop_
_entity_poly.entity_id
_entity_poly.type
_entity_poly.pdbx_seq_one_letter_code
_entity_poly.pdbx_strand_id
1 'polypeptide(L)'
;MNARTKYILLILGISAFGLSIYNKYNAYTETSFNPIELEYAKVFFGIGIFCVGLYYFNKNWRNLMTKIMIGAFGICLILNLYLIAQIYESKQIQNRLSEYYELDCEKITDRFKADLKNNEIKYFSGGLVGSGNLSENIKKYGIENFELGCQVYTNLNCYNELVSNYLKDQKNININELYK
;
A
#
# COMPACT_ATOMS: atom_id res chain seq x y z
N MET A 1 -5.13 30.85 23.78
CA MET A 1 -4.47 30.36 22.54
C MET A 1 -4.54 31.47 21.52
N ASN A 2 -3.45 31.77 20.82
CA ASN A 2 -3.46 32.81 19.77
C ASN A 2 -4.23 32.29 18.53
N ALA A 3 -4.55 33.19 17.60
CA ALA A 3 -5.30 32.84 16.39
C ALA A 3 -4.57 31.79 15.55
N ARG A 4 -3.25 31.92 15.39
CA ARG A 4 -2.42 30.99 14.61
C ARG A 4 -2.52 29.55 15.11
N THR A 5 -2.36 29.31 16.41
CA THR A 5 -2.43 27.96 16.99
C THR A 5 -3.85 27.38 16.90
N LYS A 6 -4.90 28.21 17.00
CA LYS A 6 -6.28 27.76 16.76
C LYS A 6 -6.45 27.21 15.36
N TYR A 7 -5.98 27.93 14.34
CA TYR A 7 -6.07 27.46 12.96
C TYR A 7 -5.23 26.20 12.72
N ILE A 8 -4.02 26.11 13.29
CA ILE A 8 -3.20 24.90 13.19
C ILE A 8 -3.94 23.69 13.77
N LEU A 9 -4.49 23.81 14.98
CA LEU A 9 -5.24 22.71 15.61
C LEU A 9 -6.51 22.35 14.84
N LEU A 10 -7.20 23.35 14.29
CA LEU A 10 -8.39 23.12 13.47
C LEU A 10 -8.05 22.35 12.20
N ILE A 11 -7.02 22.78 11.48
CA ILE A 11 -6.55 22.11 10.26
C ILE A 11 -6.07 20.68 10.59
N LEU A 12 -5.26 20.52 11.64
CA LEU A 12 -4.80 19.19 12.08
C LEU A 12 -5.97 18.28 12.45
N GLY A 13 -6.94 18.79 13.21
CA GLY A 13 -8.12 18.03 13.63
C GLY A 13 -8.99 17.61 12.44
N ILE A 14 -9.31 18.53 11.53
CA ILE A 14 -10.12 18.25 10.33
C ILE A 14 -9.40 17.25 9.42
N SER A 15 -8.11 17.46 9.14
CA SER A 15 -7.33 16.56 8.30
C SER A 15 -7.21 15.17 8.93
N ALA A 16 -6.87 15.07 10.21
CA ALA A 16 -6.77 13.79 10.91
C ALA A 16 -8.11 13.03 10.92
N PHE A 17 -9.23 13.74 11.15
CA PHE A 17 -10.57 13.15 11.12
C PHE A 17 -10.96 12.65 9.73
N GLY A 18 -10.79 13.49 8.71
CA GLY A 18 -11.10 13.14 7.33
C GLY A 18 -10.32 11.92 6.84
N LEU A 19 -9.02 11.88 7.12
CA LEU A 19 -8.18 10.73 6.75
C LEU A 19 -8.52 9.48 7.56
N SER A 20 -8.89 9.62 8.84
CA SER A 20 -9.35 8.47 9.66
C SER A 20 -10.62 7.84 9.10
N ILE A 21 -11.56 8.65 8.60
CA ILE A 21 -12.76 8.13 7.92
C ILE A 21 -12.36 7.43 6.62
N TYR A 22 -11.55 8.07 5.79
CA TYR A 22 -11.07 7.47 4.54
C TYR A 22 -10.39 6.12 4.79
N ASN A 23 -9.46 6.06 5.73
CA ASN A 23 -8.73 4.84 6.08
C ASN A 23 -9.66 3.78 6.66
N LYS A 24 -10.67 4.15 7.47
CA LYS A 24 -11.66 3.18 7.95
C LYS A 24 -12.40 2.49 6.80
N TYR A 25 -12.73 3.20 5.72
CA TYR A 25 -13.45 2.58 4.59
C TYR A 25 -12.54 1.80 3.63
N ASN A 26 -11.29 2.21 3.48
CA ASN A 26 -10.38 1.62 2.48
C ASN A 26 -9.34 0.64 3.06
N ALA A 27 -9.10 0.63 4.37
CA ALA A 27 -8.17 -0.31 4.99
C ALA A 27 -8.72 -1.75 4.94
N TYR A 28 -10.01 -1.94 5.21
CA TYR A 28 -10.61 -3.28 5.25
C TYR A 28 -10.70 -3.95 3.87
N THR A 29 -10.73 -3.17 2.79
CA THR A 29 -10.82 -3.71 1.42
C THR A 29 -9.49 -4.22 0.89
N GLU A 30 -8.36 -3.82 1.50
CA GLU A 30 -7.03 -4.02 0.90
C GLU A 30 -6.11 -4.88 1.77
N THR A 31 -6.08 -4.69 3.10
CA THR A 31 -5.08 -5.35 3.96
C THR A 31 -5.56 -6.65 4.60
N SER A 32 -6.81 -7.08 4.40
CA SER A 32 -7.46 -8.27 5.02
C SER A 32 -7.45 -8.34 6.57
N PHE A 33 -6.71 -7.44 7.23
CA PHE A 33 -6.56 -7.32 8.67
C PHE A 33 -6.86 -5.89 9.13
N ASN A 34 -7.35 -5.74 10.36
CA ASN A 34 -7.57 -4.44 10.98
C ASN A 34 -6.19 -3.81 11.30
N PRO A 35 -5.74 -2.76 10.61
CA PRO A 35 -4.39 -2.23 10.80
C PRO A 35 -4.28 -1.59 12.18
N ILE A 36 -3.23 -1.96 12.92
CA ILE A 36 -3.02 -1.51 14.29
C ILE A 36 -2.80 0.01 14.36
N GLU A 37 -2.24 0.58 13.30
CA GLU A 37 -2.04 2.02 13.12
C GLU A 37 -3.37 2.79 13.12
N LEU A 38 -4.45 2.19 12.59
CA LEU A 38 -5.77 2.82 12.59
C LEU A 38 -6.36 2.84 14.01
N GLU A 39 -6.15 1.78 14.78
CA GLU A 39 -6.58 1.76 16.19
C GLU A 39 -5.81 2.78 17.02
N TYR A 40 -4.49 2.87 16.86
CA TYR A 40 -3.71 3.91 17.51
C TYR A 40 -4.12 5.32 17.06
N ALA A 41 -4.39 5.53 15.77
CA ALA A 41 -4.84 6.81 15.26
C ALA A 41 -6.16 7.25 15.92
N LYS A 42 -7.13 6.35 16.11
CA LYS A 42 -8.38 6.63 16.83
C LYS A 42 -8.12 7.03 18.28
N VAL A 43 -7.23 6.33 18.98
CA VAL A 43 -6.87 6.64 20.37
C VAL A 43 -6.26 8.04 20.49
N PHE A 44 -5.27 8.36 19.65
CA PHE A 44 -4.64 9.68 19.65
C PHE A 44 -5.63 10.79 19.25
N PHE A 45 -6.53 10.53 18.31
CA PHE A 45 -7.60 11.47 17.98
C PHE A 45 -8.51 11.73 19.19
N GLY A 46 -8.91 10.67 19.89
CA GLY A 46 -9.73 10.76 21.11
C GLY A 46 -9.04 11.55 22.21
N ILE A 47 -7.73 11.34 22.44
CA ILE A 47 -6.92 12.14 23.38
C ILE A 47 -6.95 13.63 22.98
N GLY A 48 -6.77 13.94 21.69
CA GLY A 48 -6.84 15.30 21.18
C GLY A 48 -8.17 15.98 21.49
N ILE A 49 -9.30 15.31 21.19
CA ILE A 49 -10.66 15.81 21.48
C ILE A 49 -10.89 15.97 22.99
N PHE A 50 -10.45 15.01 23.80
CA PHE A 50 -10.56 15.09 25.25
C PHE A 50 -9.81 16.31 25.81
N CYS A 51 -8.60 16.59 25.30
CA CYS A 51 -7.84 17.77 25.66
C CYS A 51 -8.50 19.09 25.21
N VAL A 52 -9.26 19.10 24.11
CA VAL A 52 -10.09 20.26 23.72
C VAL A 52 -11.13 20.54 24.81
N GLY A 53 -11.82 19.52 25.32
CA GLY A 53 -12.77 19.69 26.42
C GLY A 53 -12.11 20.25 27.68
N LEU A 54 -10.99 19.65 28.11
CA LEU A 54 -10.24 20.09 29.29
C LEU A 54 -9.67 21.52 29.14
N TYR A 55 -9.35 21.94 27.92
CA TYR A 55 -8.84 23.29 27.64
C TYR A 55 -9.80 24.39 28.12
N TYR A 56 -11.12 24.15 28.02
CA TYR A 56 -12.13 25.11 28.44
C TYR A 56 -12.44 25.05 29.94
N PHE A 57 -12.14 23.93 30.61
CA PHE A 57 -12.47 23.71 32.02
C PHE A 57 -11.53 24.43 33.00
N ASN A 58 -10.20 24.36 32.77
CA ASN A 58 -9.22 24.95 33.69
C ASN A 58 -8.20 25.84 32.96
N LYS A 59 -8.15 27.13 33.33
CA LYS A 59 -7.22 28.11 32.74
C LYS A 59 -5.75 27.73 32.93
N ASN A 60 -5.41 27.09 34.05
CA ASN A 60 -4.04 26.72 34.38
C ASN A 60 -3.49 25.62 33.46
N TRP A 61 -4.35 24.78 32.91
CA TRP A 61 -3.95 23.64 32.08
C TRP A 61 -3.84 23.99 30.60
N ARG A 62 -4.25 25.19 30.18
CA ARG A 62 -4.37 25.57 28.76
C ARG A 62 -3.07 25.38 27.97
N ASN A 63 -1.93 25.74 28.53
CA ASN A 63 -0.64 25.60 27.84
C ASN A 63 -0.27 24.12 27.66
N LEU A 64 -0.43 23.31 28.72
CA LEU A 64 -0.20 21.87 28.68
C LEU A 64 -1.15 21.18 27.69
N MET A 65 -2.46 21.45 27.78
CA MET A 65 -3.46 20.89 26.87
C MET A 65 -3.17 21.25 25.42
N THR A 66 -2.71 22.48 25.14
CA THR A 66 -2.34 22.89 23.77
C THR A 66 -1.21 22.03 23.21
N LYS A 67 -0.17 21.76 24.01
CA LYS A 67 0.94 20.89 23.58
C LYS A 67 0.48 19.45 23.36
N ILE A 68 -0.35 18.91 24.26
CA ILE A 68 -0.90 17.56 24.10
C ILE A 68 -1.79 17.47 22.87
N MET A 69 -2.65 18.47 22.59
CA MET A 69 -3.48 18.50 21.38
C MET A 69 -2.64 18.47 20.10
N ILE A 70 -1.58 19.28 20.02
CA ILE A 70 -0.69 19.30 18.85
C ILE A 70 -0.03 17.92 18.67
N GLY A 71 0.50 17.34 19.75
CA GLY A 71 1.13 16.02 19.70
C GLY A 71 0.15 14.92 19.29
N ALA A 72 -1.03 14.89 19.90
CA ALA A 72 -2.05 13.88 19.67
C ALA A 72 -2.62 13.94 18.25
N PHE A 73 -3.04 15.13 17.78
CA PHE A 73 -3.49 15.28 16.39
C PHE A 73 -2.36 15.07 15.38
N GLY A 74 -1.13 15.47 15.72
CA GLY A 74 0.05 15.22 14.89
C GLY A 74 0.34 13.74 14.70
N ILE A 75 0.39 12.96 15.78
CA ILE A 75 0.60 11.50 15.71
C ILE A 75 -0.54 10.84 14.95
N CYS A 76 -1.79 11.21 15.23
CA CYS A 76 -2.96 10.72 14.50
C CYS A 76 -2.83 10.99 12.99
N LEU A 77 -2.40 12.18 12.60
CA LEU A 77 -2.21 12.55 11.20
C LEU A 77 -1.10 11.71 10.54
N ILE A 78 0.04 11.53 11.20
CA ILE A 78 1.16 10.74 10.69
C ILE A 78 0.74 9.28 10.45
N LEU A 79 0.06 8.66 11.40
CA LEU A 79 -0.42 7.28 11.27
C LEU A 79 -1.42 7.15 10.11
N ASN A 80 -2.30 8.13 9.94
CA ASN A 80 -3.25 8.12 8.83
C ASN A 80 -2.57 8.31 7.46
N LEU A 81 -1.55 9.16 7.37
CA LEU A 81 -0.77 9.34 6.14
C LEU A 81 0.00 8.08 5.77
N TYR A 82 0.56 7.38 6.76
CA TYR A 82 1.22 6.09 6.56
C TYR A 82 0.27 5.05 5.95
N LEU A 83 -0.94 4.93 6.51
CA LEU A 83 -1.96 4.02 5.97
C LEU A 83 -2.37 4.37 4.54
N ILE A 84 -2.49 5.66 4.21
CA ILE A 84 -2.83 6.08 2.85
C ILE A 84 -1.75 5.67 1.86
N ALA A 85 -0.48 5.80 2.23
CA ALA A 85 0.62 5.36 1.38
C ALA A 85 0.52 3.86 1.08
N GLN A 86 0.25 3.03 2.09
CA GLN A 86 0.04 1.59 1.92
C GLN A 86 -1.18 1.26 1.06
N ILE A 87 -2.32 1.90 1.32
CA ILE A 87 -3.56 1.69 0.55
C ILE A 87 -3.33 2.07 -0.93
N TYR A 88 -2.62 3.17 -1.17
CA TYR A 88 -2.33 3.62 -2.53
C TYR A 88 -1.42 2.64 -3.27
N GLU A 89 -0.38 2.13 -2.62
CA GLU A 89 0.51 1.11 -3.17
C GLU A 89 -0.26 -0.17 -3.51
N SER A 90 -1.07 -0.68 -2.57
CA SER A 90 -1.93 -1.85 -2.80
C SER A 90 -2.86 -1.65 -3.99
N LYS A 91 -3.55 -0.51 -4.06
CA LYS A 91 -4.45 -0.18 -5.16
C LYS A 91 -3.74 -0.10 -6.51
N GLN A 92 -2.52 0.45 -6.54
CA GLN A 92 -1.73 0.43 -7.76
C GLN A 92 -1.38 -0.99 -8.20
N ILE A 93 -0.98 -1.85 -7.25
CA ILE A 93 -0.68 -3.25 -7.54
C ILE A 93 -1.93 -3.96 -8.08
N GLN A 94 -3.08 -3.80 -7.41
CA GLN A 94 -4.34 -4.39 -7.87
C GLN A 94 -4.75 -3.92 -9.27
N ASN A 95 -4.65 -2.61 -9.54
CA ASN A 95 -4.95 -2.07 -10.87
C ASN A 95 -4.03 -2.64 -11.95
N ARG A 96 -2.73 -2.81 -11.65
CA ARG A 96 -1.80 -3.45 -12.59
C ARG A 96 -2.11 -4.93 -12.74
N LEU A 97 -2.52 -5.62 -11.68
CA LEU A 97 -2.90 -7.03 -11.74
C LEU A 97 -4.21 -7.26 -12.52
N SER A 98 -5.21 -6.37 -12.41
CA SER A 98 -6.50 -6.50 -13.11
C SER A 98 -6.35 -6.51 -14.62
N GLU A 99 -5.32 -5.84 -15.14
CA GLU A 99 -4.98 -5.91 -16.57
C GLU A 99 -4.61 -7.33 -17.07
N TYR A 100 -4.28 -8.25 -16.15
CA TYR A 100 -3.85 -9.61 -16.45
C TYR A 100 -4.83 -10.67 -15.94
N TYR A 101 -5.26 -10.58 -14.68
CA TYR A 101 -6.08 -11.65 -14.09
C TYR A 101 -7.50 -11.69 -14.66
N GLU A 102 -8.00 -10.61 -15.25
CA GLU A 102 -9.33 -10.60 -15.90
C GLU A 102 -9.33 -11.25 -17.29
N LEU A 103 -8.16 -11.49 -17.87
CA LEU A 103 -8.02 -12.07 -19.21
C LEU A 103 -8.00 -13.60 -19.17
N ASP A 104 -8.63 -14.24 -20.15
CA ASP A 104 -8.45 -15.67 -20.42
C ASP A 104 -7.06 -15.95 -21.01
N CYS A 105 -6.62 -17.21 -21.01
CA CYS A 105 -5.29 -17.60 -21.50
C CYS A 105 -5.10 -17.40 -23.02
N GLU A 106 -6.16 -17.21 -23.78
CA GLU A 106 -6.03 -16.87 -25.21
C GLU A 106 -5.61 -15.40 -25.35
N LYS A 107 -6.34 -14.50 -24.70
CA LYS A 107 -6.04 -13.06 -24.66
C LYS A 107 -4.74 -12.75 -23.92
N ILE A 108 -4.37 -13.55 -22.91
CA ILE A 108 -3.10 -13.37 -22.18
C ILE A 108 -1.89 -13.49 -23.12
N THR A 109 -2.01 -14.30 -24.17
CA THR A 109 -0.95 -14.49 -25.17
C THR A 109 -0.75 -13.23 -26.01
N ASP A 110 -1.83 -12.58 -26.41
CA ASP A 110 -1.75 -11.31 -27.12
C ASP A 110 -1.25 -10.18 -26.22
N ARG A 111 -1.63 -10.19 -24.94
CA ARG A 111 -1.04 -9.29 -23.94
C ARG A 111 0.47 -9.49 -23.81
N PHE A 112 0.93 -10.74 -23.72
CA PHE A 112 2.36 -11.05 -23.67
C PHE A 112 3.12 -10.53 -24.91
N LYS A 113 2.57 -10.70 -26.12
CA LYS A 113 3.19 -10.16 -27.35
C LYS A 113 3.29 -8.64 -27.31
N ALA A 114 2.26 -7.96 -26.82
CA ALA A 114 2.27 -6.51 -26.68
C ALA A 114 3.31 -6.05 -25.65
N ASP A 115 3.34 -6.67 -24.47
CA ASP A 115 4.32 -6.38 -23.41
C ASP A 115 5.76 -6.65 -23.91
N LEU A 116 5.98 -7.74 -24.65
CA LEU A 116 7.27 -8.06 -25.26
C LEU A 116 7.70 -6.99 -26.27
N LYS A 117 6.79 -6.50 -27.11
CA LYS A 117 7.07 -5.42 -28.07
C LYS A 117 7.41 -4.10 -27.38
N ASN A 118 6.80 -3.83 -26.23
CA ASN A 118 6.97 -2.60 -25.46
C ASN A 118 8.10 -2.68 -24.43
N ASN A 119 8.75 -3.83 -24.24
CA ASN A 119 9.70 -4.10 -23.15
C ASN A 119 9.08 -3.91 -21.75
N GLU A 120 7.82 -4.30 -21.58
CA GLU A 120 7.06 -4.20 -20.33
C GLU A 120 6.69 -5.59 -19.76
N ILE A 121 7.57 -6.57 -19.98
CA ILE A 121 7.35 -7.97 -19.56
C ILE A 121 7.32 -8.05 -18.03
N LYS A 122 6.34 -8.79 -17.52
CA LYS A 122 6.16 -9.00 -16.07
C LYS A 122 6.40 -10.46 -15.70
N TYR A 123 6.55 -10.73 -14.42
CA TYR A 123 6.51 -12.08 -13.89
C TYR A 123 5.76 -12.06 -12.57
N PHE A 124 4.84 -13.00 -12.38
CA PHE A 124 3.95 -13.02 -11.22
C PHE A 124 4.38 -14.13 -10.27
N SER A 125 5.22 -13.80 -9.31
CA SER A 125 5.70 -14.77 -8.31
C SER A 125 4.73 -14.88 -7.13
N GLY A 126 4.56 -16.09 -6.60
CA GLY A 126 3.72 -16.35 -5.44
C GLY A 126 4.40 -17.34 -4.48
N GLY A 127 3.92 -17.39 -3.25
CA GLY A 127 4.42 -18.29 -2.21
C GLY A 127 4.59 -17.62 -0.85
N LEU A 128 4.63 -18.44 0.20
CA LEU A 128 4.77 -17.99 1.60
C LEU A 128 6.13 -17.36 1.91
N VAL A 129 7.17 -17.69 1.15
CA VAL A 129 8.57 -17.31 1.43
C VAL A 129 9.00 -16.08 0.62
N GLY A 130 8.08 -15.47 -0.15
CA GLY A 130 8.40 -14.38 -1.07
C GLY A 130 9.21 -14.85 -2.28
N SER A 131 9.64 -13.91 -3.13
CA SER A 131 10.36 -14.24 -4.36
C SER A 131 11.87 -14.50 -4.17
N GLY A 132 12.41 -14.22 -2.97
CA GLY A 132 13.84 -14.37 -2.68
C GLY A 132 14.71 -13.57 -3.66
N ASN A 133 15.71 -14.22 -4.25
CA ASN A 133 16.61 -13.59 -5.21
C ASN A 133 15.97 -13.34 -6.60
N LEU A 134 14.77 -13.89 -6.87
CA LEU A 134 14.10 -13.76 -8.17
C LEU A 134 13.87 -12.29 -8.54
N SER A 135 13.33 -11.49 -7.61
CA SER A 135 13.02 -10.07 -7.84
C SER A 135 14.23 -9.26 -8.32
N GLU A 136 15.43 -9.59 -7.85
CA GLU A 136 16.65 -8.91 -8.28
C GLU A 136 17.24 -9.53 -9.55
N ASN A 137 17.24 -10.86 -9.64
CA ASN A 137 17.84 -11.57 -10.76
C ASN A 137 17.06 -11.39 -12.06
N ILE A 138 15.72 -11.40 -12.01
CA ILE A 138 14.89 -11.32 -13.23
C ILE A 138 14.91 -9.92 -13.86
N LYS A 139 15.18 -8.87 -13.07
CA LYS A 139 15.37 -7.49 -13.56
C LYS A 139 16.52 -7.35 -14.55
N LYS A 140 17.56 -8.20 -14.44
CA LYS A 140 18.70 -8.23 -15.38
C LYS A 140 18.26 -8.54 -16.82
N TYR A 141 17.07 -9.13 -16.98
CA TYR A 141 16.48 -9.47 -18.27
C TYR A 141 15.38 -8.48 -18.70
N GLY A 142 15.24 -7.35 -18.00
CA GLY A 142 14.22 -6.34 -18.30
C GLY A 142 12.80 -6.77 -17.91
N ILE A 143 12.66 -7.72 -16.98
CA ILE A 143 11.38 -8.24 -16.52
C ILE A 143 11.10 -7.71 -15.11
N GLU A 144 9.90 -7.17 -14.90
CA GLU A 144 9.43 -6.71 -13.59
C GLU A 144 8.77 -7.87 -12.82
N ASN A 145 9.26 -8.19 -11.63
CA ASN A 145 8.61 -9.18 -10.77
C ASN A 145 7.50 -8.54 -9.91
N PHE A 146 6.32 -9.15 -9.93
CA PHE A 146 5.18 -8.85 -9.06
C PHE A 146 5.03 -9.97 -8.04
N GLU A 147 5.15 -9.64 -6.76
CA GLU A 147 4.96 -10.60 -5.67
C GLU A 147 3.49 -10.64 -5.25
N LEU A 148 2.81 -11.74 -5.58
CA LEU A 148 1.40 -11.97 -5.29
C LEU A 148 1.15 -12.48 -3.87
N GLY A 149 2.20 -12.81 -3.12
CA GLY A 149 2.08 -13.52 -1.85
C GLY A 149 1.32 -14.84 -2.01
N CYS A 150 0.21 -15.02 -1.28
CA CYS A 150 -0.65 -16.20 -1.38
C CYS A 150 -1.77 -16.10 -2.41
N GLN A 151 -1.86 -14.98 -3.15
CA GLN A 151 -2.88 -14.84 -4.19
C GLN A 151 -2.51 -15.68 -5.40
N VAL A 152 -3.41 -16.56 -5.84
CA VAL A 152 -3.21 -17.44 -6.99
C VAL A 152 -4.30 -17.17 -8.02
N TYR A 153 -3.89 -16.75 -9.21
CA TYR A 153 -4.78 -16.53 -10.35
C TYR A 153 -4.33 -17.44 -11.50
N THR A 154 -5.22 -18.33 -11.96
CA THR A 154 -4.89 -19.34 -12.98
C THR A 154 -4.35 -18.72 -14.26
N ASN A 155 -4.86 -17.55 -14.63
CA ASN A 155 -4.54 -16.85 -15.88
C ASN A 155 -3.11 -16.29 -15.86
N LEU A 156 -2.60 -15.94 -14.69
CA LEU A 156 -1.23 -15.46 -14.50
C LEU A 156 -0.21 -16.61 -14.67
N ASN A 157 -0.61 -17.86 -14.42
CA ASN A 157 0.24 -19.02 -14.71
C ASN A 157 0.48 -19.15 -16.22
N CYS A 158 -0.55 -18.95 -17.05
CA CYS A 158 -0.40 -18.94 -18.51
C CYS A 158 0.59 -17.85 -18.97
N TYR A 159 0.52 -16.65 -18.39
CA TYR A 159 1.48 -15.59 -18.69
C TYR A 159 2.91 -15.96 -18.25
N ASN A 160 3.08 -16.47 -17.02
CA ASN A 160 4.39 -16.89 -16.50
C ASN A 160 5.02 -18.03 -17.33
N GLU A 161 4.21 -18.92 -17.91
CA GLU A 161 4.68 -19.97 -18.81
C GLU A 161 5.25 -19.37 -20.11
N LEU A 162 4.56 -18.38 -20.69
CA LEU A 162 5.07 -17.64 -21.85
C LEU A 162 6.39 -16.93 -21.56
N VAL A 163 6.50 -16.29 -20.39
CA VAL A 163 7.73 -15.62 -19.94
C VAL A 163 8.87 -16.63 -19.72
N SER A 164 8.56 -17.78 -19.12
CA SER A 164 9.53 -18.85 -18.88
C SER A 164 10.07 -19.43 -20.19
N ASN A 165 9.19 -19.63 -21.18
CA ASN A 165 9.57 -20.07 -22.52
C ASN A 165 10.42 -19.01 -23.22
N TYR A 166 10.07 -17.72 -23.11
CA TYR A 166 10.88 -16.63 -23.65
C TYR A 166 12.30 -16.59 -23.04
N LEU A 167 12.42 -16.71 -21.71
CA LEU A 167 13.72 -16.75 -21.03
C LEU A 167 14.55 -17.96 -21.49
N LYS A 168 13.92 -19.12 -21.63
CA LYS A 168 14.59 -20.33 -22.09
C LYS A 168 15.07 -20.20 -23.54
N ASP A 169 14.18 -19.77 -24.44
CA ASP A 169 14.45 -19.78 -25.88
C ASP A 169 15.36 -18.63 -26.33
N GLN A 170 15.20 -17.44 -25.73
CA GLN A 170 15.90 -16.23 -26.16
C GLN A 170 17.11 -15.90 -25.29
N LYS A 171 17.11 -16.34 -24.02
CA LYS A 171 18.16 -16.01 -23.04
C LYS A 171 18.90 -17.24 -22.50
N ASN A 172 18.48 -18.45 -22.87
CA ASN A 172 19.05 -19.72 -22.41
C ASN A 172 19.10 -19.84 -20.87
N ILE A 173 18.04 -19.39 -20.20
CA ILE A 173 17.93 -19.38 -18.73
C ILE A 173 16.65 -20.06 -18.29
N ASN A 174 16.77 -20.91 -17.28
CA ASN A 174 15.62 -21.46 -16.57
C ASN A 174 15.20 -20.52 -15.44
N ILE A 175 13.90 -20.20 -15.34
CA ILE A 175 13.36 -19.35 -14.27
C ILE A 175 13.76 -19.82 -12.85
N ASN A 176 13.89 -21.13 -12.64
CA ASN A 176 14.30 -21.72 -11.36
C ASN A 176 15.74 -21.38 -10.96
N GLU A 177 16.60 -21.04 -11.92
CA GLU A 177 17.97 -20.61 -11.64
C GLU A 177 17.98 -19.21 -11.03
N LEU A 178 16.98 -18.38 -11.31
CA LEU A 178 16.88 -17.01 -10.82
C LEU A 178 16.43 -16.92 -9.35
N TYR A 179 15.93 -18.02 -8.78
CA TYR A 179 15.62 -18.11 -7.35
C TYR A 179 16.86 -18.34 -6.48
N LYS A 180 17.98 -18.74 -7.06
CA LYS A 180 19.26 -18.97 -6.37
C LYS A 180 20.06 -17.68 -6.28
#